data_AF-A0A2E0M3U4-F1
#
_entry.id   AF-A0A2E0M3U4-F1
#
_cell.length_a   1.000
_cell.length_b   1.000
_cell.length_c   1.000
_cell.angle_alpha   90.00
_cell.angle_beta   90.00
_cell.angle_gamma   90.00
#
_symmetry.space_group_name_H-M   'P 1'
#
loop_
_entity.id
_entity.type
_entity.pdbx_description
1 polymer ?
#
loop_
_entity_poly.entity_id
_entity_poly.type
_entity_poly.pdbx_seq_one_letter_code
_entity_poly.pdbx_strand_id
1 'polypeptide(L)'
;MKEKHMTTVDKWAVFADSPTVSSSSSKVETMQNLAEELDTLTKKREIIEERVGQIENELAHNFPEEAGELAQSTPKYEIICNRTERWSWDKDALEKHFGQGSVPHYIKVNMTVDKRQFQKLPHHEQDPLMFALTRKLDKAKIKVIRNV
;
A
#
# COMPACT_ATOMS: atom_id res chain seq x y z
N MET A 1 22.55 -12.42 70.81
CA MET A 1 21.75 -12.79 69.62
C MET A 1 20.58 -11.81 69.56
N LYS A 2 20.57 -10.87 68.58
CA LYS A 2 19.67 -10.83 67.40
C LYS A 2 18.18 -10.81 67.81
N GLU A 3 17.30 -9.92 67.36
CA GLU A 3 17.29 -8.96 66.26
C GLU A 3 16.19 -7.91 66.54
N LYS A 4 16.41 -6.69 66.04
CA LYS A 4 15.46 -5.57 66.03
C LYS A 4 14.44 -5.83 64.92
N HIS A 5 13.14 -5.76 65.20
CA HIS A 5 12.15 -5.54 64.14
C HIS A 5 11.96 -4.04 63.94
N MET A 6 12.59 -3.57 62.88
CA MET A 6 12.50 -2.24 62.30
C MET A 6 11.04 -1.94 61.93
N THR A 7 10.49 -0.87 62.49
CA THR A 7 9.31 -0.19 61.95
C THR A 7 9.68 0.34 60.57
N THR A 8 9.20 -0.33 59.53
CA THR A 8 9.26 0.17 58.16
C THR A 8 8.36 1.40 58.07
N VAL A 9 8.97 2.57 58.22
CA VAL A 9 8.34 3.84 57.88
C VAL A 9 8.10 3.83 56.37
N ASP A 10 6.84 3.90 56.01
CA ASP A 10 6.34 3.88 54.64
C ASP A 10 6.95 5.04 53.85
N LYS A 11 7.94 4.73 53.01
CA LYS A 11 8.76 5.70 52.26
C LYS A 11 8.03 6.24 51.01
N TRP A 12 6.70 6.26 51.05
CA TRP A 12 5.81 6.69 49.97
C TRP A 12 4.77 7.75 50.41
N ALA A 13 4.74 8.13 51.69
CA ALA A 13 3.80 9.13 52.21
C ALA A 13 4.27 10.60 52.02
N VAL A 14 5.04 10.90 50.96
CA VAL A 14 5.59 12.25 50.72
C VAL A 14 4.66 13.14 49.88
N PHE A 15 3.52 12.62 49.39
CA PHE A 15 2.63 13.37 48.50
C PHE A 15 1.21 13.61 49.03
N ALA A 16 0.97 13.44 50.33
CA ALA A 16 -0.38 13.58 50.89
C ALA A 16 -0.85 15.04 51.09
N ASP A 17 0.00 16.06 51.03
CA ASP A 17 -0.43 17.45 51.18
C ASP A 17 0.44 18.43 50.36
N SER A 18 0.00 18.75 49.14
CA SER A 18 0.37 20.01 48.49
C SER A 18 -0.65 20.41 47.42
N PRO A 19 -1.16 21.66 47.39
CA PRO A 19 -2.20 22.07 46.45
C PRO A 19 -1.58 22.24 45.05
N THR A 20 -1.53 21.15 44.28
CA THR A 20 -1.03 21.17 42.90
C THR A 20 -2.22 21.14 41.93
N VAL A 21 -3.07 22.16 41.96
CA VAL A 21 -4.30 22.20 41.15
C VAL A 21 -4.18 23.07 39.89
N SER A 22 -3.04 23.76 39.68
CA SER A 22 -2.92 24.74 38.59
C SER A 22 -2.13 24.27 37.36
N SER A 23 -1.35 23.19 37.48
CA SER A 23 -0.45 22.72 36.40
C SER A 23 -1.10 21.71 35.43
N SER A 24 -2.17 21.04 35.84
CA SER A 24 -2.84 20.02 35.01
C SER A 24 -3.78 20.64 33.98
N SER A 25 -4.47 21.74 34.31
CA SER A 25 -5.41 22.44 33.42
C SER A 25 -4.72 22.92 32.14
N SER A 26 -3.59 23.62 32.27
CA SER A 26 -2.84 24.15 31.13
C SER A 26 -2.27 23.05 30.23
N LYS A 27 -1.91 21.89 30.81
CA LYS A 27 -1.46 20.74 30.04
C LYS A 27 -2.60 20.07 29.27
N VAL A 28 -3.78 19.98 29.87
CA VAL A 28 -4.98 19.44 29.21
C VAL A 28 -5.42 20.38 28.08
N GLU A 29 -5.42 21.70 28.30
CA GLU A 29 -5.73 22.71 27.27
C GLU A 29 -4.74 22.67 26.10
N THR A 30 -3.44 22.55 26.38
CA THR A 30 -2.43 22.41 25.29
C THR A 30 -2.58 21.11 24.51
N MET A 31 -2.89 19.99 25.18
CA MET A 31 -3.18 18.73 24.50
C MET A 31 -4.45 18.82 23.65
N GLN A 32 -5.48 19.50 24.14
CA GLN A 32 -6.71 19.73 23.38
C GLN A 32 -6.43 20.54 22.12
N ASN A 33 -5.71 21.67 22.24
CA ASN A 33 -5.35 22.51 21.09
C ASN A 33 -4.54 21.72 20.04
N LEU A 34 -3.59 20.89 20.48
CA LEU A 34 -2.81 20.04 19.57
C LEU A 34 -3.65 18.96 18.90
N ALA A 35 -4.61 18.36 19.63
CA ALA A 35 -5.52 17.37 19.07
C ALA A 35 -6.46 17.97 18.01
N GLU A 36 -6.97 19.18 18.27
CA GLU A 36 -7.78 19.94 17.31
C GLU A 36 -6.96 20.31 16.06
N GLU A 37 -5.72 20.78 16.24
CA GLU A 37 -4.82 21.07 15.12
C GLU A 37 -4.55 19.80 14.30
N LEU A 38 -4.24 18.68 14.95
CA LEU A 38 -4.00 17.40 14.28
C LEU A 38 -5.23 16.94 13.47
N ASP A 39 -6.43 17.04 14.02
CA ASP A 39 -7.68 16.70 13.32
C ASP A 39 -7.87 17.60 12.08
N THR A 40 -7.62 18.91 12.21
CA THR A 40 -7.74 19.83 11.07
C THR A 40 -6.72 19.52 9.98
N LEU A 41 -5.47 19.19 10.34
CA LEU A 41 -4.41 18.85 9.40
C LEU A 41 -4.67 17.51 8.73
N THR A 42 -5.24 16.54 9.45
CA THR A 42 -5.62 15.24 8.91
C THR A 42 -6.71 15.40 7.84
N LYS A 43 -7.76 16.18 8.12
CA LYS A 43 -8.82 16.49 7.15
C LYS A 43 -8.27 17.21 5.91
N LYS A 44 -7.41 18.21 6.10
CA LYS A 44 -6.76 18.91 4.97
C LYS A 44 -5.91 17.97 4.14
N ARG A 45 -5.17 17.06 4.78
CA ARG A 45 -4.37 16.05 4.11
C ARG A 45 -5.24 15.12 3.26
N GLU A 46 -6.36 14.63 3.78
CA GLU A 46 -7.29 13.79 3.01
C GLU A 46 -7.83 14.51 1.77
N ILE A 47 -8.23 15.78 1.90
CA ILE A 47 -8.69 16.60 0.76
C ILE A 47 -7.58 16.78 -0.28
N ILE A 48 -6.34 17.04 0.16
CA ILE A 48 -5.20 17.19 -0.73
C ILE A 48 -4.86 15.86 -1.42
N GLU A 49 -4.88 14.74 -0.70
CA GLU A 49 -4.64 13.41 -1.26
C GLU A 49 -5.70 13.04 -2.30
N GLU A 50 -6.98 13.37 -2.06
CA GLU A 50 -8.04 13.21 -3.05
C GLU A 50 -7.76 14.06 -4.29
N ARG A 51 -7.40 15.33 -4.11
CA ARG A 51 -7.10 16.22 -5.23
C ARG A 51 -5.87 15.78 -6.02
N VAL A 52 -4.85 15.25 -5.35
CA VAL A 52 -3.68 14.63 -5.99
C VAL A 52 -4.12 13.44 -6.84
N GLY A 53 -4.96 12.54 -6.29
CA GLY A 53 -5.48 11.39 -7.03
C GLY A 53 -6.31 11.79 -8.26
N GLN A 54 -7.09 12.87 -8.19
CA GLN A 54 -7.80 13.43 -9.34
C GLN A 54 -6.83 13.93 -10.42
N ILE A 55 -5.82 14.72 -10.04
CA ILE A 55 -4.82 15.25 -10.97
C ILE A 55 -3.99 14.12 -11.60
N GLU A 56 -3.63 13.08 -10.84
CA GLU A 56 -2.94 11.90 -11.37
C GLU A 56 -3.78 11.18 -12.43
N ASN A 57 -5.10 11.05 -12.21
CA ASN A 57 -6.00 10.45 -13.19
C ASN A 57 -6.11 11.33 -14.46
N GLU A 58 -6.20 12.65 -14.29
CA GLU A 58 -6.20 13.61 -15.42
C GLU A 58 -4.89 13.52 -16.22
N LEU A 59 -3.74 13.49 -15.54
CA LEU A 59 -2.43 13.29 -16.18
C LEU A 59 -2.36 11.95 -16.91
N ALA A 60 -2.84 10.87 -16.29
CA ALA A 60 -2.84 9.53 -16.90
C ALA A 60 -3.71 9.44 -18.17
N HIS A 61 -4.75 10.26 -18.30
CA HIS A 61 -5.58 10.33 -19.52
C HIS A 61 -4.84 10.92 -20.72
N ASN A 62 -3.75 11.66 -20.49
CA ASN A 62 -2.89 12.20 -21.56
C ASN A 62 -1.86 11.19 -22.08
N PHE A 63 -1.85 9.96 -21.55
CA PHE A 63 -1.02 8.86 -22.01
C PHE A 63 -1.88 7.77 -22.68
N PRO A 64 -1.35 7.08 -23.69
CA PRO A 64 -2.04 5.95 -24.30
C PRO A 64 -2.29 4.83 -23.27
N GLU A 65 -3.35 4.05 -23.51
CA GLU A 65 -3.73 2.90 -22.67
C GLU A 65 -2.91 1.65 -23.03
N GLU A 66 -1.60 1.76 -22.92
CA GLU A 66 -0.67 0.68 -23.26
C GLU A 66 0.17 0.27 -22.05
N ALA A 67 0.58 -1.00 -22.01
CA ALA A 67 1.46 -1.52 -20.98
C ALA A 67 2.88 -0.98 -21.17
N GLY A 68 3.50 -0.51 -20.09
CA GLY A 68 4.88 -0.03 -20.12
C GLY A 68 5.07 1.27 -19.38
N GLU A 69 6.23 1.87 -19.60
CA GLU A 69 6.63 3.14 -19.02
C GLU A 69 6.81 4.16 -20.15
N LEU A 70 6.07 5.25 -20.07
CA LEU A 70 6.09 6.34 -21.03
C LEU A 70 6.44 7.63 -20.31
N ALA A 71 7.38 8.40 -20.85
CA ALA A 71 7.77 9.70 -20.33
C ALA A 71 7.38 10.80 -21.31
N GLN A 72 6.83 11.89 -20.78
CA GLN A 72 6.58 13.12 -21.52
C GLN A 72 7.26 14.29 -20.80
N SER A 73 8.08 15.02 -21.52
CA SER A 73 8.80 16.18 -20.98
C SER A 73 8.10 17.47 -21.35
N THR A 74 7.88 18.31 -20.35
CA THR A 74 7.45 19.70 -20.47
C THR A 74 8.63 20.61 -20.13
N PRO A 75 8.55 21.93 -20.38
CA PRO A 75 9.65 22.86 -20.04
C PRO A 75 10.06 22.86 -18.56
N LYS A 76 9.18 22.45 -17.66
CA LYS A 76 9.41 22.50 -16.19
C LYS A 76 9.39 21.14 -15.51
N TYR A 77 8.81 20.13 -16.14
CA TYR A 77 8.56 18.83 -15.54
C TYR A 77 8.74 17.71 -16.54
N GLU A 78 9.23 16.58 -16.07
CA GLU A 78 9.16 15.28 -16.73
C GLU A 78 8.07 14.45 -16.05
N ILE A 79 7.10 13.99 -16.84
CA ILE A 79 5.94 13.23 -16.36
C ILE A 79 6.08 11.80 -16.88
N ILE A 80 6.20 10.86 -15.96
CA ILE A 80 6.37 9.44 -16.25
C ILE A 80 5.06 8.73 -15.88
N CYS A 81 4.47 8.04 -16.84
CA CYS A 81 3.29 7.20 -16.67
C CYS A 81 3.70 5.73 -16.82
N ASN A 82 3.47 4.94 -15.78
CA ASN A 82 3.74 3.51 -15.77
C ASN A 82 2.43 2.73 -15.62
N ARG A 83 2.14 1.85 -16.59
CA ARG A 83 1.00 0.93 -16.58
C ARG A 83 1.52 -0.49 -16.58
N THR A 84 1.28 -1.23 -15.50
CA THR A 84 1.66 -2.64 -15.40
C THR A 84 0.56 -3.55 -15.91
N GLU A 85 0.93 -4.63 -16.58
CA GLU A 85 -0.02 -5.69 -16.92
C GLU A 85 -0.08 -6.77 -15.84
N ARG A 86 -1.28 -6.96 -15.31
CA ARG A 86 -1.65 -8.11 -14.50
C ARG A 86 -2.10 -9.24 -15.41
N TRP A 87 -1.41 -10.37 -15.28
CA TRP A 87 -1.76 -11.60 -15.98
C TRP A 87 -2.45 -12.51 -14.98
N SER A 88 -3.64 -12.98 -15.34
CA SER A 88 -4.39 -13.96 -14.57
C SER A 88 -4.88 -15.06 -15.49
N TRP A 89 -4.71 -16.31 -15.09
CA TRP A 89 -5.29 -17.43 -15.80
C TRP A 89 -6.64 -17.79 -15.18
N ASP A 90 -7.64 -17.99 -16.03
CA ASP A 90 -8.94 -18.49 -15.63
C ASP A 90 -8.80 -19.95 -15.19
N LYS A 91 -9.01 -20.18 -13.90
CA LYS A 91 -8.89 -21.49 -13.28
C LYS A 91 -9.95 -22.46 -13.79
N ASP A 92 -11.18 -21.99 -13.98
CA ASP A 92 -12.29 -22.84 -14.41
C ASP A 92 -12.09 -23.28 -15.87
N ALA A 93 -11.52 -22.39 -16.69
CA ALA A 93 -11.15 -22.69 -18.07
C ALA A 93 -10.01 -23.73 -18.13
N LEU A 94 -8.98 -23.59 -17.28
CA LEU A 94 -7.89 -24.56 -17.16
C LEU A 94 -8.37 -25.92 -16.64
N GLU A 95 -9.26 -25.94 -15.66
CA GLU A 95 -9.81 -27.18 -15.09
C GLU A 95 -10.70 -27.92 -16.09
N LYS A 96 -11.49 -27.21 -16.90
CA LYS A 96 -12.26 -27.86 -17.98
C LYS A 96 -11.35 -28.50 -19.04
N HIS A 97 -10.22 -27.87 -19.36
CA HIS A 97 -9.34 -28.33 -20.42
C HIS A 97 -8.31 -29.38 -19.96
N PHE A 98 -7.81 -29.28 -18.73
CA PHE A 98 -6.75 -30.13 -18.18
C PHE A 98 -7.20 -31.01 -17.01
N GLY A 99 -8.38 -30.79 -16.44
CA GLY A 99 -8.86 -31.50 -15.24
C GLY A 99 -9.23 -32.97 -15.47
N GLN A 100 -9.41 -33.40 -16.73
CA GLN A 100 -9.66 -34.81 -17.07
C GLN A 100 -8.40 -35.57 -17.55
N GLY A 101 -7.23 -34.92 -17.57
CA GLY A 101 -6.01 -35.49 -18.18
C GLY A 101 -4.74 -35.29 -17.36
N SER A 102 -3.60 -35.68 -17.95
CA SER A 102 -2.28 -35.37 -17.39
C SER A 102 -2.01 -33.88 -17.47
N VAL A 103 -1.89 -33.23 -16.32
CA VAL A 103 -1.60 -31.81 -16.22
C VAL A 103 -0.13 -31.57 -16.61
N PRO A 104 0.17 -30.67 -17.57
CA PRO A 104 1.54 -30.32 -17.91
C PRO A 104 2.32 -29.76 -16.71
N HIS A 105 3.63 -29.99 -16.67
CA HIS A 105 4.48 -29.67 -15.50
C HIS A 105 4.49 -28.17 -15.12
N TYR A 106 4.15 -27.28 -16.05
CA TYR A 106 4.09 -25.84 -15.85
C TYR A 106 2.74 -25.33 -15.28
N ILE A 107 1.73 -26.20 -15.17
CA ILE A 107 0.48 -25.91 -14.48
C ILE A 107 0.56 -26.57 -13.10
N LYS A 108 0.43 -25.79 -12.03
CA LYS A 108 0.40 -26.32 -10.67
C LYS A 108 -0.86 -27.16 -10.47
N VAL A 109 -0.82 -28.12 -9.54
CA VAL A 109 -1.96 -28.99 -9.17
C VAL A 109 -3.24 -28.19 -8.86
N ASN A 110 -3.10 -26.95 -8.37
CA ASN A 110 -4.21 -26.03 -8.13
C ASN A 110 -4.72 -25.28 -9.38
N MET A 111 -4.41 -25.77 -10.59
CA MET A 111 -4.75 -25.15 -11.89
C MET A 111 -4.28 -23.70 -11.97
N THR A 112 -3.08 -23.45 -11.45
CA THR A 112 -2.47 -22.11 -11.42
C THR A 112 -1.19 -22.12 -12.26
N VAL A 113 -1.07 -21.16 -13.16
CA VAL A 113 0.13 -20.99 -14.00
C VAL A 113 1.00 -19.89 -13.40
N ASP A 114 2.29 -20.16 -13.24
CA ASP A 114 3.24 -19.14 -12.80
C ASP A 114 3.69 -18.30 -14.00
N LYS A 115 3.47 -16.98 -13.96
CA LYS A 115 3.86 -16.05 -15.03
C LYS A 115 5.33 -16.18 -15.43
N ARG A 116 6.24 -16.36 -14.46
CA ARG A 116 7.68 -16.44 -14.73
C ARG A 116 8.06 -17.75 -15.41
N GLN A 117 7.37 -18.83 -15.09
CA GLN A 117 7.58 -20.11 -15.76
C GLN A 117 6.98 -20.07 -17.16
N PHE A 118 5.74 -19.59 -17.27
CA PHE A 118 5.04 -19.42 -18.54
C PHE A 118 5.85 -18.60 -19.56
N GLN A 119 6.39 -17.44 -19.17
CA GLN A 119 7.19 -16.60 -20.06
C GLN A 119 8.51 -17.24 -20.51
N LYS A 120 9.00 -18.25 -19.80
CA LYS A 120 10.20 -19.02 -20.17
C LYS A 120 9.88 -20.21 -21.07
N LEU A 121 8.60 -20.60 -21.18
CA LEU A 121 8.20 -21.72 -22.04
C LEU A 121 8.35 -21.33 -23.52
N PRO A 122 8.66 -22.29 -24.41
CA PRO A 122 8.56 -22.10 -25.85
C PRO A 122 7.14 -21.72 -26.29
N HIS A 123 7.01 -20.99 -27.40
CA HIS A 123 5.70 -20.55 -27.92
C HIS A 123 4.67 -21.68 -28.08
N HIS A 124 5.09 -22.85 -28.56
CA HIS A 124 4.19 -23.99 -28.74
C HIS A 124 3.62 -24.56 -27.43
N GLU A 125 4.30 -24.35 -26.29
CA GLU A 125 3.77 -24.72 -24.96
C GLU A 125 2.99 -23.58 -24.32
N GLN A 126 3.20 -22.34 -24.79
CA GLN A 126 2.44 -21.17 -24.36
C GLN A 126 1.04 -21.13 -24.97
N ASP A 127 0.93 -21.46 -26.26
CA ASP A 127 -0.31 -21.47 -27.04
C ASP A 127 -1.49 -22.18 -26.34
N PRO A 128 -1.34 -23.42 -25.81
CA PRO A 128 -2.43 -24.11 -25.13
C PRO A 128 -2.84 -23.48 -23.80
N LEU A 129 -2.14 -22.45 -23.30
CA LEU A 129 -2.54 -21.70 -22.11
C LEU A 129 -3.08 -20.30 -22.44
N MET A 130 -2.95 -19.86 -23.70
CA MET A 130 -3.41 -18.54 -24.12
C MET A 130 -4.92 -18.37 -24.03
N PHE A 131 -5.69 -19.43 -24.25
CA PHE A 131 -7.15 -19.37 -24.17
C PHE A 131 -7.66 -18.97 -22.78
N ALA A 132 -6.92 -19.32 -21.72
CA ALA A 132 -7.26 -19.01 -20.34
C ALA A 132 -6.53 -17.75 -19.82
N LEU A 133 -5.60 -17.17 -20.59
CA LEU A 133 -4.85 -16.00 -20.17
C LEU A 133 -5.69 -14.74 -20.34
N THR A 134 -5.98 -14.09 -19.21
CA THR A 134 -6.51 -12.74 -19.19
C THR A 134 -5.39 -11.75 -18.88
N ARG A 135 -5.25 -10.72 -19.73
CA ARG A 135 -4.36 -9.58 -19.50
C ARG A 135 -5.22 -8.38 -19.12
N LYS A 136 -4.95 -7.77 -17.96
CA LYS A 136 -5.59 -6.52 -17.53
C LYS A 136 -4.51 -5.50 -17.22
N LEU A 137 -4.72 -4.28 -17.69
CA LEU A 137 -3.90 -3.15 -17.28
C LEU A 137 -4.28 -2.76 -15.86
N ASP A 138 -3.28 -2.63 -14.99
CA ASP A 138 -3.46 -2.03 -13.68
C ASP A 138 -3.66 -0.50 -13.82
N LYS A 139 -4.07 0.15 -12.73
CA LYS A 139 -4.17 1.62 -12.67
C LYS A 139 -2.81 2.26 -13.00
N ALA A 140 -2.84 3.28 -13.85
CA ALA A 140 -1.65 4.07 -14.17
C ALA A 140 -1.01 4.67 -12.91
N LYS A 141 0.31 4.59 -12.83
CA LYS A 141 1.12 5.23 -11.80
C LYS A 141 1.83 6.43 -12.43
N ILE A 142 1.55 7.62 -11.91
CA ILE A 142 2.15 8.85 -12.39
C ILE A 142 3.30 9.25 -11.46
N LYS A 143 4.42 9.65 -12.05
CA LYS A 143 5.55 10.26 -11.36
C LYS A 143 5.90 11.56 -12.05
N VAL A 144 5.97 12.64 -11.29
CA VAL A 144 6.33 13.97 -11.81
C VAL A 144 7.69 14.35 -11.23
N ILE A 145 8.65 14.64 -12.11
CA ILE A 145 10.00 15.08 -11.78
C ILE A 145 10.12 16.54 -12.24
N ARG A 146 10.66 17.42 -11.39
CA ARG A 146 10.90 18.81 -11.76
C ARG A 146 12.24 18.92 -12.46
N ASN A 147 12.27 19.58 -13.61
CA ASN A 147 13.51 19.92 -14.30
C ASN A 147 14.12 21.11 -13.56
N VAL A 148 15.29 20.88 -12.94
CA VAL A 148 16.06 21.89 -12.19
C VAL A 148 17.12 22.49 -13.09
#